data_AF-Q20ZZ9-F1
#
_entry.id   AF-Q20ZZ9-F1
#
_cell.length_a   1.000
_cell.length_b   1.000
_cell.length_c   1.000
_cell.angle_alpha   90.00
_cell.angle_beta   90.00
_cell.angle_gamma   90.00
#
_symmetry.space_group_name_H-M   'P 1'
#
loop_
_entity.id
_entity.type
_entity.pdbx_description
1 polymer ?
#
loop_
_entity_poly.entity_id
_entity_poly.type
_entity_poly.pdbx_seq_one_letter_code
_entity_poly.pdbx_strand_id
1 'polypeptide(L)'
;MPATTRELAAMLDPLPAHVVLLDEAGDIVVTNSGWRRFARENTLNDHAYCVGRNYLEICEQAFRSGVQDGRAVADGIRSVLNDNVEQFKLDYPCHSPTEQRWFRINVLRLQGLLNNYVAVMHVDITGQFAARACD
;
A
#
# COMPACT_ATOMS: atom_id res chain seq x y z
N MET A 1 -13.46 -12.14 -20.39
CA MET A 1 -13.21 -12.77 -19.08
C MET A 1 -12.52 -11.73 -18.21
N PRO A 2 -13.00 -11.43 -16.99
CA PRO A 2 -12.22 -10.62 -16.06
C PRO A 2 -10.91 -11.34 -15.73
N ALA A 3 -9.82 -10.60 -15.56
CA ALA A 3 -8.52 -11.17 -15.19
C ALA A 3 -8.61 -11.82 -13.80
N THR A 4 -7.98 -12.97 -13.65
CA THR A 4 -7.86 -13.66 -12.36
C THR A 4 -6.94 -12.89 -11.41
N THR A 5 -7.11 -13.07 -10.10
CA THR A 5 -6.22 -12.47 -9.08
C THR A 5 -4.74 -12.84 -9.30
N ARG A 6 -4.46 -14.02 -9.86
CA ARG A 6 -3.11 -14.46 -10.20
C ARG A 6 -2.51 -13.69 -11.38
N GLU A 7 -3.30 -13.43 -12.43
CA GLU A 7 -2.85 -12.63 -13.58
C GLU A 7 -2.58 -11.19 -13.16
N LEU A 8 -3.46 -10.62 -12.34
CA LEU A 8 -3.27 -9.28 -11.77
C LEU A 8 -1.98 -9.20 -10.94
N ALA A 9 -1.72 -10.18 -10.08
CA ALA A 9 -0.47 -10.23 -9.32
C ALA A 9 0.76 -10.25 -10.25
N ALA A 10 0.74 -11.08 -11.30
CA ALA A 10 1.83 -11.18 -12.26
C ALA A 10 2.07 -9.87 -13.04
N MET A 11 1.01 -9.12 -13.33
CA MET A 11 1.13 -7.79 -13.96
C MET A 11 1.75 -6.74 -13.02
N LEU A 12 1.53 -6.87 -11.71
CA LEU A 12 2.04 -5.94 -10.69
C LEU A 12 3.43 -6.31 -10.16
N ASP A 13 3.88 -7.55 -10.37
CA ASP A 13 5.16 -8.06 -9.90
C ASP A 13 6.40 -7.28 -10.42
N PRO A 14 6.43 -6.78 -11.67
CA PRO A 14 7.57 -6.00 -12.17
C PRO A 14 7.70 -4.60 -11.57
N LEU A 15 6.67 -4.10 -10.87
CA LEU A 15 6.68 -2.74 -10.33
C LEU A 15 7.71 -2.65 -9.19
N PRO A 16 8.58 -1.61 -9.17
CA PRO A 16 9.53 -1.38 -8.08
C PRO A 16 8.83 -0.75 -6.86
N ALA A 17 7.73 -1.39 -6.41
CA ALA A 17 6.87 -0.94 -5.32
C ALA A 17 6.27 -2.16 -4.61
N HIS A 18 5.87 -1.96 -3.36
CA HIS A 18 5.05 -2.93 -2.65
C HIS A 18 3.59 -2.60 -2.92
N VAL A 19 2.88 -3.48 -3.63
CA VAL A 19 1.55 -3.18 -4.17
C VAL A 19 0.50 -4.10 -3.59
N VAL A 20 -0.63 -3.49 -3.23
CA VAL A 20 -1.85 -4.13 -2.77
C VAL A 20 -3.02 -3.61 -3.61
N LEU A 21 -3.90 -4.49 -4.07
CA LEU A 21 -5.19 -4.10 -4.64
C LEU A 21 -6.29 -4.32 -3.61
N LEU A 22 -7.14 -3.31 -3.49
CA LEU A 22 -8.33 -3.32 -2.66
C LEU A 22 -9.56 -3.38 -3.55
N ASP A 23 -10.60 -4.10 -3.11
CA ASP A 23 -11.95 -3.93 -3.65
C ASP A 23 -12.66 -2.70 -3.06
N GLU A 24 -13.94 -2.53 -3.43
CA GLU A 24 -14.77 -1.41 -3.00
C GLU A 24 -15.01 -1.35 -1.47
N ALA A 25 -14.92 -2.48 -0.78
CA ALA A 25 -15.03 -2.55 0.69
C ALA A 25 -13.69 -2.21 1.38
N GLY A 26 -12.59 -2.13 0.63
CA GLY A 26 -11.25 -1.97 1.16
C GLY A 26 -10.58 -3.30 1.53
N ASP A 27 -11.15 -4.43 1.09
CA ASP A 27 -10.57 -5.74 1.33
C ASP A 27 -9.43 -6.03 0.36
N ILE A 28 -8.35 -6.60 0.88
CA ILE A 28 -7.16 -6.92 0.10
C ILE A 28 -7.45 -8.13 -0.77
N VAL A 29 -7.54 -7.91 -2.08
CA VAL A 29 -7.81 -8.98 -3.06
C VAL A 29 -6.54 -9.51 -3.72
N VAL A 30 -5.51 -8.67 -3.86
CA VAL A 30 -4.24 -9.04 -4.52
C VAL A 30 -3.08 -8.34 -3.82
N THR A 31 -1.95 -9.03 -3.72
CA THR A 31 -0.65 -8.45 -3.37
C THR A 31 0.38 -8.82 -4.43
N ASN A 32 1.39 -7.99 -4.65
CA ASN A 32 2.52 -8.33 -5.51
C ASN A 32 3.69 -8.97 -4.71
N SER A 33 4.68 -9.46 -5.43
CA SER A 33 5.88 -10.11 -4.87
C SER A 33 6.72 -9.16 -4.02
N GLY A 34 6.76 -7.87 -4.37
CA GLY A 34 7.36 -6.80 -3.57
C GLY A 34 6.74 -6.73 -2.18
N TRP A 35 5.41 -6.66 -2.09
CA TRP A 35 4.67 -6.69 -0.83
C TRP A 35 4.92 -7.96 -0.02
N ARG A 36 4.86 -9.12 -0.67
CA ARG A 36 5.12 -10.41 0.00
C ARG A 36 6.52 -10.46 0.61
N ARG A 37 7.53 -9.93 -0.09
CA ARG A 37 8.90 -9.84 0.43
C ARG A 37 8.98 -8.90 1.63
N PHE A 38 8.42 -7.70 1.50
CA PHE A 38 8.39 -6.70 2.57
C PHE A 38 7.71 -7.25 3.84
N ALA A 39 6.57 -7.93 3.69
CA ALA A 39 5.86 -8.55 4.81
C ALA A 39 6.73 -9.59 5.55
N ARG A 40 7.47 -10.44 4.83
CA ARG A 40 8.40 -11.42 5.45
C ARG A 40 9.54 -10.74 6.19
N GLU A 41 10.13 -9.70 5.61
CA GLU A 41 11.23 -8.94 6.21
C GLU A 41 10.79 -8.21 7.49
N ASN A 42 9.52 -7.80 7.58
CA ASN A 42 8.94 -7.14 8.75
C ASN A 42 8.25 -8.11 9.71
N THR A 43 8.53 -9.41 9.60
CA THR A 43 8.01 -10.46 10.51
C THR A 43 6.48 -10.52 10.59
N LEU A 44 5.78 -10.07 9.55
CA LEU A 44 4.34 -10.18 9.49
C LEU A 44 3.98 -11.65 9.28
N ASN A 45 3.47 -12.28 10.33
CA ASN A 45 3.18 -13.71 10.38
C ASN A 45 1.78 -14.00 9.81
N ASP A 46 1.58 -13.63 8.55
CA ASP A 46 0.34 -13.87 7.80
C ASP A 46 0.66 -14.68 6.54
N HIS A 47 0.20 -15.92 6.50
CA HIS A 47 0.43 -16.84 5.37
C HIS A 47 -0.22 -16.35 4.07
N ALA A 48 -1.26 -15.52 4.15
CA ALA A 48 -1.94 -14.93 3.00
C ALA A 48 -1.39 -13.54 2.64
N TYR A 49 -0.38 -13.04 3.36
CA TYR A 49 0.18 -11.70 3.16
C TYR A 49 -0.88 -10.59 3.22
N CYS A 50 -1.82 -10.74 4.16
CA CYS A 50 -3.00 -9.90 4.37
C CYS A 50 -4.13 -10.05 3.33
N VAL A 51 -4.01 -10.92 2.32
CA VAL A 51 -5.13 -11.17 1.38
C VAL A 51 -6.36 -11.67 2.16
N GLY A 52 -7.52 -11.08 1.87
CA GLY A 52 -8.78 -11.32 2.57
C GLY A 52 -8.98 -10.50 3.84
N ARG A 53 -8.00 -9.68 4.25
CA ARG A 53 -8.19 -8.72 5.35
C ARG A 53 -8.54 -7.35 4.82
N ASN A 54 -9.24 -6.57 5.64
CA ASN A 54 -9.58 -5.19 5.32
C ASN A 54 -8.43 -4.23 5.60
N TYR A 55 -7.95 -3.49 4.59
CA TYR A 55 -6.82 -2.59 4.74
C TYR A 55 -7.13 -1.41 5.68
N LEU A 56 -8.37 -0.93 5.69
CA LEU A 56 -8.78 0.19 6.55
C LEU A 56 -8.73 -0.22 8.02
N GLU A 57 -9.19 -1.44 8.35
CA GLU A 57 -9.10 -1.97 9.71
C GLU A 57 -7.64 -2.10 10.18
N ILE A 58 -6.74 -2.53 9.29
CA ILE A 58 -5.30 -2.61 9.59
C ILE A 58 -4.75 -1.23 9.93
N CYS A 59 -5.08 -0.21 9.13
CA CYS A 59 -4.67 1.16 9.38
C CYS A 59 -5.23 1.72 10.69
N GLU A 60 -6.48 1.41 11.03
CA GLU A 60 -7.08 1.81 12.30
C GLU A 60 -6.42 1.13 13.50
N GLN A 61 -6.11 -0.16 13.40
CA GLN A 61 -5.39 -0.89 14.45
C GLN A 61 -3.96 -0.34 14.64
N ALA A 62 -3.27 -0.01 13.54
CA ALA A 62 -1.96 0.62 13.58
C ALA A 62 -2.02 1.99 14.28
N PHE A 63 -3.03 2.81 13.97
CA PHE A 63 -3.26 4.09 14.63
C PHE A 63 -3.50 3.93 16.13
N ARG A 64 -4.35 2.98 16.55
CA ARG A 64 -4.58 2.66 17.97
C ARG A 64 -3.31 2.19 18.68
N SER A 65 -2.37 1.62 17.94
CA SER A 65 -1.07 1.17 18.43
C SER A 65 0.01 2.27 18.40
N GLY A 66 -0.34 3.50 18.03
CA GLY A 66 0.55 4.67 18.06
C GLY A 66 1.16 5.07 16.72
N VAL A 67 0.83 4.39 15.61
CA VAL A 67 1.28 4.77 14.26
C VAL A 67 0.46 5.95 13.77
N GLN A 68 1.01 7.17 13.90
CA GLN A 68 0.28 8.43 13.68
C GLN A 68 -0.32 8.54 12.27
N ASP A 69 0.38 8.04 11.25
CA ASP A 69 -0.06 8.12 9.86
C ASP A 69 -1.20 7.16 9.51
N GLY A 70 -1.49 6.16 10.35
CA GLY A 70 -2.49 5.13 10.07
C GLY A 70 -3.88 5.73 9.79
N ARG A 71 -4.28 6.76 10.54
CA ARG A 71 -5.57 7.43 10.34
C ARG A 71 -5.62 8.20 9.02
N ALA A 72 -4.57 8.96 8.72
CA ALA A 72 -4.49 9.74 7.47
C ALA A 72 -4.52 8.83 6.24
N VAL A 73 -3.84 7.69 6.28
CA VAL A 73 -3.87 6.69 5.21
C VAL A 73 -5.28 6.10 5.04
N ALA A 74 -5.95 5.70 6.12
CA ALA A 74 -7.30 5.16 6.05
C ALA A 74 -8.29 6.18 5.42
N ASP A 75 -8.21 7.44 5.84
CA ASP A 75 -9.08 8.50 5.33
C ASP A 75 -8.77 8.86 3.86
N GLY A 76 -7.49 8.80 3.46
CA GLY A 76 -7.06 8.92 2.07
C GLY A 76 -7.59 7.80 1.18
N ILE A 77 -7.53 6.55 1.65
CA ILE A 77 -8.08 5.40 0.93
C ILE A 77 -9.60 5.53 0.77
N ARG A 78 -10.32 5.89 1.84
CA ARG A 78 -11.77 6.14 1.78
C ARG A 78 -12.13 7.22 0.77
N SER A 79 -11.32 8.27 0.66
CA SER A 79 -11.57 9.35 -0.30
C SER A 79 -11.45 8.87 -1.75
N VAL A 80 -10.51 7.97 -2.05
CA VAL A 80 -10.36 7.36 -3.37
C VAL A 80 -11.44 6.30 -3.64
N LEU A 81 -11.76 5.46 -2.65
CA LEU A 81 -12.83 4.45 -2.75
C LEU A 81 -14.21 5.07 -3.01
N ASN A 82 -14.47 6.27 -2.48
CA ASN A 82 -15.75 6.97 -2.66
C ASN A 82 -15.75 7.95 -3.85
N ASP A 83 -14.73 7.92 -4.71
CA ASP A 83 -14.59 8.82 -5.87
C ASP A 83 -14.55 10.33 -5.52
N ASN A 84 -14.22 10.66 -4.27
CA ASN A 84 -14.06 12.06 -3.85
C ASN A 84 -12.77 12.67 -4.43
N VAL A 85 -11.75 11.84 -4.63
CA VAL A 85 -10.46 12.22 -5.25
C VAL A 85 -9.96 11.08 -6.12
N GLU A 86 -9.26 11.40 -7.22
CA GLU A 86 -8.69 10.39 -8.12
C GLU A 86 -7.46 9.68 -7.50
N GLN A 87 -6.72 10.40 -6.66
CA GLN A 87 -5.50 9.90 -6.02
C GLN A 87 -5.28 10.50 -4.64
N PHE A 88 -4.60 9.74 -3.77
CA PHE A 88 -4.08 10.20 -2.49
C PHE A 88 -2.61 9.81 -2.35
N LYS A 89 -1.80 10.67 -1.73
CA LYS A 89 -0.37 10.44 -1.49
C LYS A 89 0.03 10.94 -0.12
N LEU A 90 0.90 10.19 0.56
CA LEU A 90 1.49 10.58 1.84
C LEU A 90 2.91 10.04 1.94
N ASP A 91 3.85 10.90 2.30
CA ASP A 91 5.22 10.49 2.63
C ASP A 91 5.29 10.23 4.12
N TYR A 92 5.83 9.09 4.51
CA TYR A 92 5.93 8.70 5.91
C TYR A 92 7.25 7.97 6.21
N PRO A 93 7.79 8.16 7.42
CA PRO A 93 8.98 7.44 7.85
C PRO A 93 8.64 5.99 8.18
N CYS A 94 9.49 5.06 7.75
CA CYS A 94 9.43 3.65 8.14
C CYS A 94 10.81 3.24 8.66
N HIS A 95 11.22 3.89 9.74
CA HIS A 95 12.53 3.69 10.33
C HIS A 95 12.58 2.35 11.07
N SER A 96 13.68 1.64 10.90
CA SER A 96 14.09 0.55 11.79
C SER A 96 15.21 1.05 12.71
N PRO A 97 15.54 0.33 13.80
CA PRO A 97 16.67 0.70 14.65
C PRO A 97 18.01 0.84 13.89
N THR A 98 18.15 0.17 12.74
CA THR A 98 19.38 0.11 11.95
C THR A 98 19.32 0.87 10.64
N GLU A 99 18.15 1.35 10.22
CA GLU A 99 17.98 1.95 8.89
C GLU A 99 16.87 3.00 8.87
N GLN A 100 17.18 4.18 8.34
CA GLN A 100 16.24 5.28 8.15
C GLN A 100 15.65 5.21 6.75
N ARG A 101 14.45 4.62 6.63
CA ARG A 101 13.73 4.56 5.35
C ARG A 101 12.59 5.57 5.30
N TRP A 102 12.34 6.08 4.11
CA TRP A 102 11.17 6.89 3.78
C TRP A 102 10.36 6.20 2.69
N PHE A 103 9.05 6.14 2.89
CA PHE A 103 8.14 5.59 1.89
C PHE A 103 7.12 6.65 1.49
N ARG A 104 6.75 6.65 0.20
CA ARG A 104 5.54 7.30 -0.28
C ARG A 104 4.47 6.23 -0.44
N ILE A 105 3.35 6.40 0.26
CA ILE A 105 2.14 5.69 -0.11
C ILE A 105 1.45 6.44 -1.26
N ASN A 106 1.06 5.72 -2.30
CA ASN A 106 0.20 6.22 -3.37
C ASN A 106 -1.05 5.35 -3.40
N VAL A 107 -2.21 5.98 -3.35
CA VAL A 107 -3.51 5.35 -3.47
C VAL A 107 -4.18 5.86 -4.74
N LEU A 108 -4.52 4.96 -5.64
CA LEU A 108 -5.01 5.29 -6.99
C LEU A 108 -6.21 4.42 -7.32
N ARG A 109 -7.29 5.03 -7.82
CA ARG A 109 -8.34 4.26 -8.47
C ARG A 109 -7.85 3.76 -9.82
N LEU A 110 -7.96 2.45 -10.05
CA LEU A 110 -7.62 1.87 -11.35
C LEU A 110 -8.71 2.20 -12.38
N GLN A 111 -8.38 2.10 -13.66
CA GLN A 111 -9.25 2.50 -14.76
C GLN A 111 -9.54 1.33 -15.70
N GLY A 112 -10.56 1.47 -16.55
CA GLY A 112 -10.95 0.45 -17.52
C GLY A 112 -11.47 -0.82 -16.85
N LEU A 113 -10.94 -1.98 -17.22
CA LEU A 113 -11.40 -3.30 -16.73
C LEU A 113 -11.15 -3.52 -15.22
N LEU A 114 -10.43 -2.62 -14.56
CA LEU A 114 -10.08 -2.69 -13.14
C LEU A 114 -10.69 -1.55 -12.33
N ASN A 115 -11.68 -0.83 -12.86
CA ASN A 115 -12.30 0.31 -12.20
C ASN A 115 -12.89 0.04 -10.80
N ASN A 116 -13.21 -1.22 -10.49
CA ASN A 116 -13.70 -1.63 -9.17
C ASN A 116 -12.57 -1.80 -8.13
N TYR A 117 -11.31 -1.59 -8.52
CA TYR A 117 -10.16 -1.76 -7.63
C TYR A 117 -9.43 -0.44 -7.36
N VAL A 118 -8.90 -0.35 -6.14
CA VAL A 118 -7.98 0.69 -5.73
C VAL A 118 -6.61 0.08 -5.49
N ALA A 119 -5.57 0.63 -6.13
CA ALA A 119 -4.20 0.24 -5.89
C ALA A 119 -3.59 1.09 -4.77
N VAL A 120 -3.01 0.41 -3.77
CA VAL A 120 -2.18 1.01 -2.73
C VAL A 120 -0.74 0.58 -2.98
N MET A 121 0.15 1.54 -3.17
CA MET A 121 1.56 1.31 -3.48
C MET A 121 2.44 1.99 -2.45
N HIS A 122 3.38 1.23 -1.88
CA HIS A 122 4.45 1.77 -1.05
C HIS A 122 5.72 1.83 -1.90
N VAL A 123 6.21 3.03 -2.14
CA VAL A 123 7.41 3.31 -2.93
C VAL A 123 8.50 3.79 -2.00
N ASP A 124 9.66 3.14 -2.05
CA ASP A 124 10.84 3.61 -1.32
C ASP A 124 11.35 4.90 -1.95
N ILE A 125 11.37 5.98 -1.16
CA ILE A 125 11.84 7.30 -1.56
C ILE A 125 13.07 7.74 -0.75
N THR A 126 13.72 6.82 -0.04
CA THR A 126 14.85 7.11 0.86
C THR A 126 15.97 7.86 0.14
N GLY A 127 16.29 7.47 -1.09
CA GLY A 127 17.30 8.16 -1.92
C GLY A 127 16.96 9.64 -2.22
N GLN A 128 15.67 9.99 -2.28
CA GLN A 128 15.24 11.37 -2.53
C GLN A 128 15.44 12.28 -1.31
N PHE A 129 15.40 11.70 -0.10
CA PHE A 129 15.66 12.43 1.15
C PHE A 129 17.16 12.54 1.43
N ALA A 130 17.95 11.51 1.12
CA ALA A 130 19.40 11.55 1.25
C ALA A 130 20.03 12.66 0.39
N ALA A 131 19.51 12.90 -0.82
CA ALA A 131 19.99 13.96 -1.70
C ALA A 131 19.72 15.39 -1.18
N ARG A 132 18.62 15.60 -0.42
CA ARG A 132 18.23 16.91 0.11
C ARG A 132 19.04 17.36 1.33
N ALA A 133 19.80 16.46 1.95
CA ALA A 133 20.65 16.76 3.10
C ALA A 133 22.08 17.19 2.71
N CYS A 134 22.43 17.13 1.42
CA CYS A 134 23.75 17.50 0.90
C CYS A 134 23.78 18.88 0.20
N ASP A 135 22.68 19.62 0.19
CA ASP A 135 22.57 20.98 -0.36
C ASP A 135 22.64 22.05 0.75
#